data_AF-A0A242MA54-F1
#
_entry.id   AF-A0A242MA54-F1
#
_cell.length_a   1.000
_cell.length_b   1.000
_cell.length_c   1.000
_cell.angle_alpha   90.00
_cell.angle_beta   90.00
_cell.angle_gamma   90.00
#
_symmetry.space_group_name_H-M   'P 1'
#
loop_
_entity.id
_entity.type
_entity.pdbx_description
1 polymer ?
#
loop_
_entity_poly.entity_id
_entity_poly.type
_entity_poly.pdbx_seq_one_letter_code
_entity_poly.pdbx_strand_id
1 'polypeptide(L)' 'MTSNLDFPEWGEAFPGNKMIGAATLDRLRHGAHKIVLDGESYRGPKPGVESPRTELAKGGKIKQP' A
#
# COMPACT_ATOMS: atom_id res chain seq x y z
N MET A 1 1.42 -12.76 0.87
CA MET A 1 0.59 -11.54 0.71
C MET A 1 1.52 -10.36 0.47
N THR A 2 1.14 -9.41 -0.39
CA THR A 2 1.89 -8.17 -0.61
C THR A 2 1.02 -6.97 -0.27
N SER A 3 1.59 -5.97 0.38
CA SER A 3 0.89 -4.73 0.75
C SER A 3 1.87 -3.57 0.71
N ASN A 4 1.38 -2.41 0.31
CA ASN A 4 2.12 -1.16 0.39
C ASN A 4 1.91 -0.45 1.74
N LEU A 5 1.11 -1.03 2.64
CA LEU A 5 0.81 -0.50 3.97
C LEU A 5 1.63 -1.21 5.04
N ASP A 6 2.19 -0.43 5.97
CA ASP A 6 2.81 -0.96 7.18
C ASP A 6 1.74 -1.29 8.26
N PHE A 7 2.07 -2.19 9.19
CA PHE A 7 1.13 -2.69 10.20
C PHE A 7 0.37 -1.61 11.00
N PRO A 8 0.94 -0.45 11.35
CA PRO A 8 0.19 0.61 12.01
C PRO A 8 -0.94 1.18 11.14
N GLU A 9 -0.78 1.17 9.81
CA GLU A 9 -1.73 1.70 8.83
C GLU A 9 -2.86 0.70 8.51
N TRP A 10 -2.66 -0.59 8.81
CA TRP A 10 -3.66 -1.63 8.59
C TRP A 10 -4.96 -1.44 9.37
N GLY A 11 -4.92 -0.69 10.48
CA GLY A 11 -6.12 -0.31 11.22
C GLY A 11 -7.07 0.58 10.39
N GLU A 12 -6.53 1.37 9.46
CA GLU A 12 -7.30 2.25 8.58
C GLU A 12 -7.84 1.53 7.36
N ALA A 13 -7.28 0.36 7.00
CA ALA A 13 -7.80 -0.48 5.92
C ALA A 13 -9.19 -1.08 6.27
N PHE A 14 -9.60 -1.04 7.53
CA PHE A 14 -10.91 -1.51 8.01
C PHE A 14 -11.69 -0.39 8.73
N PRO A 15 -12.06 0.71 8.03
CA PRO A 15 -12.60 1.90 8.67
C PRO A 15 -13.97 1.66 9.34
N GLY A 16 -14.74 0.66 8.89
CA GLY A 16 -16.03 0.29 9.47
C GLY A 16 -15.96 -0.66 10.67
N ASN A 17 -14.85 -1.38 10.87
CA ASN A 17 -14.71 -2.30 12.00
C ASN A 17 -13.24 -2.62 12.31
N LYS A 18 -12.67 -1.83 13.23
CA LYS A 18 -11.28 -2.00 13.69
C LYS A 18 -11.01 -3.35 14.35
N MET A 19 -12.02 -3.98 14.97
CA MET A 19 -11.87 -5.28 15.64
C MET A 19 -11.69 -6.40 14.62
N ILE A 20 -12.43 -6.38 13.51
CA ILE A 20 -12.23 -7.32 12.40
C ILE A 20 -10.84 -7.11 11.77
N GLY A 21 -10.42 -5.86 11.61
CA GLY A 21 -9.08 -5.55 11.09
C GLY A 21 -7.97 -6.10 11.97
N ALA A 22 -8.06 -5.90 13.28
CA ALA A 22 -7.10 -6.45 14.24
C ALA A 22 -7.08 -7.98 14.25
N ALA A 23 -8.25 -8.64 14.26
CA ALA A 23 -8.34 -10.10 14.23
C ALA A 23 -7.80 -10.69 12.91
N THR A 24 -8.08 -10.03 11.79
CA THR A 24 -7.55 -10.45 10.47
C THR A 24 -6.04 -10.33 10.43
N LEU A 25 -5.49 -9.22 10.95
CA LEU A 25 -4.05 -9.00 11.01
C LEU A 25 -3.34 -9.99 11.94
N ASP A 26 -3.96 -10.33 13.08
CA ASP A 26 -3.47 -11.37 13.98
C ASP A 26 -3.33 -12.73 13.27
N ARG A 27 -4.40 -13.17 12.58
CA ARG A 27 -4.38 -14.42 11.80
C ARG A 27 -3.37 -14.39 10.65
N LEU A 28 -3.24 -13.25 9.97
CA LEU A 28 -2.27 -13.08 8.89
C LEU A 28 -0.82 -13.16 9.38
N ARG A 29 -0.55 -12.64 10.58
CA ARG A 29 0.79 -12.62 11.19
C ARG A 29 1.15 -13.95 11.85
N HIS A 30 0.17 -14.75 12.23
CA HIS A 30 0.41 -16.02 12.90
C HIS A 30 1.21 -16.97 11.99
N GLY A 31 2.48 -17.21 12.34
CA GLY A 31 3.39 -18.07 11.57
C GLY A 31 3.94 -17.46 10.29
N ALA A 32 3.75 -16.16 10.07
CA ALA A 32 4.22 -15.47 8.86
C ALA A 32 5.52 -14.67 9.10
N HIS A 33 6.35 -14.58 8.07
CA HIS A 33 7.55 -13.72 8.07
C HIS A 33 7.27 -12.39 7.37
N LYS A 34 7.69 -11.28 7.98
CA LYS A 34 7.64 -9.95 7.39
C LYS A 34 8.92 -9.71 6.59
N ILE A 35 8.77 -9.37 5.31
CA ILE A 35 9.86 -8.87 4.46
C ILE A 35 9.48 -7.45 4.05
N VAL A 36 10.34 -6.49 4.38
CA VAL A 36 10.17 -5.09 3.95
C VAL A 36 10.93 -4.92 2.65
N LEU A 37 10.22 -4.49 1.60
CA LEU A 37 10.79 -4.16 0.31
C LEU A 37 10.83 -2.64 0.18
N ASP A 38 12.02 -2.09 0.01
CA ASP A 38 12.25 -0.66 -0.19
C ASP A 38 13.12 -0.44 -1.43
N GLY A 39 13.08 0.77 -1.99
CA GLY A 39 13.79 1.15 -3.21
C GLY A 39 12.89 1.76 -4.28
N GLU A 40 13.51 2.13 -5.41
CA GLU A 40 12.80 2.76 -6.51
C GLU A 40 11.83 1.79 -7.21
N SER A 41 10.75 2.36 -7.74
CA SER A 41 9.77 1.59 -8.51
C SER A 41 10.38 1.08 -9.82
N TYR A 42 10.41 -0.23 -9.99
CA TYR A 42 10.78 -0.88 -11.26
C TYR A 42 9.79 -0.60 -12.42
N ARG A 43 8.69 0.13 -12.17
CA ARG A 43 7.72 0.52 -13.22
C ARG A 43 8.20 1.71 -14.05
N GLY A 44 9.32 2.33 -13.68
CA GLY A 44 9.94 3.38 -14.47
C GLY A 44 10.42 2.89 -15.84
N PRO A 45 10.65 3.81 -16.79
CA PRO A 45 11.27 3.46 -18.05
C PRO A 45 12.60 2.75 -17.80
N LYS A 46 12.93 1.73 -18.59
CA LYS A 46 14.26 1.10 -18.51
C LYS A 46 15.33 2.19 -18.65
N PRO A 47 16.42 2.15 -17.87
CA PRO A 47 17.53 3.09 -18.02
C PRO A 47 17.95 3.15 -19.49
N GLY A 48 17.82 4.32 -20.11
CA GLY A 48 18.11 4.54 -21.54
C GLY A 48 16.91 4.64 -22.49
N VAL A 49 15.68 4.48 -22.01
CA VAL A 49 14.47 4.76 -22.81
C VAL A 49 13.73 5.94 -22.18
N GLU A 50 13.91 7.14 -22.75
CA GLU A 50 13.14 8.31 -22.34
C GLU A 50 11.67 8.10 -22.69
N SER A 51 10.84 7.82 -21.69
CA SER A 51 9.39 7.84 -21.88
C SER A 51 8.86 9.25 -21.61
N PRO A 52 7.96 9.78 -22.45
CA PRO A 52 7.31 11.06 -22.16
C PRO A 52 6.58 10.96 -20.83
N ARG A 53 7.01 11.75 -19.84
CA ARG A 53 6.40 11.80 -18.51
C ARG A 53 4.95 12.27 -18.66
N THR A 54 3.99 11.36 -18.63
CA THR A 54 2.58 11.74 -18.52
C THR A 54 2.36 12.25 -17.10
N GLU A 55 2.09 13.55 -16.98
CA GLU A 55 1.75 14.19 -15.72
C GLU A 55 0.47 13.55 -15.16
N LEU A 56 0.62 12.75 -14.09
CA LEU A 56 -0.51 12.17 -13.36
C LEU A 56 -1.35 13.30 -12.77
N ALA A 57 -2.66 13.24 -13.03
CA ALA A 57 -3.63 14.25 -12.63
C ALA A 57 -3.56 14.56 -11.13
N LYS A 58 -3.39 15.85 -10.81
CA LYS A 58 -3.45 16.39 -9.44
C LYS A 58 -4.75 15.95 -8.76
N GLY A 59 -4.60 15.54 -7.50
CA GLY A 59 -5.61 14.89 -6.68
C GLY A 59 -7.00 15.53 -6.69
N GLY A 60 -8.00 14.73 -7.04
CA GLY A 60 -9.38 14.93 -6.62
C GLY A 60 -9.49 14.56 -5.14
N LYS A 61 -9.68 15.55 -4.27
CA LYS A 61 -10.06 15.32 -2.87
C LYS A 61 -11.40 14.57 -2.85
N ILE A 62 -11.39 13.30 -2.48
CA ILE A 62 -12.62 12.60 -2.13
C ILE A 62 -13.01 13.09 -0.72
N LYS A 63 -13.91 14.08 -0.63
CA LYS A 63 -14.68 14.32 0.59
C LYS A 63 -15.63 13.14 0.74
N GLN A 64 -15.48 12.35 1.80
CA GLN A 64 -16.47 11.38 2.23
C GLN A 64 -17.32 11.96 3.37
N PRO A 65 -18.61 11.61 3.45
CA PRO A 65 -19.63 12.24 4.31
C PRO A 65 -19.41 12.04 5.82
#